data_AF-A0A4R6UX19-F1
#
_entry.id   AF-A0A4R6UX19-F1
#
_cell.length_a   1.000
_cell.length_b   1.000
_cell.length_c   1.000
_cell.angle_alpha   90.00
_cell.angle_beta   90.00
_cell.angle_gamma   90.00
#
_symmetry.space_group_name_H-M   'P 1'
#
loop_
_entity.id
_entity.type
_entity.pdbx_description
1 polymer ?
#
loop_
_entity_poly.entity_id
_entity_poly.type
_entity_poly.pdbx_seq_one_letter_code
_entity_poly.pdbx_strand_id
1 'polypeptide(L)'
;MSKRTILLAFCIVFAMGTVRADDDLVRLATALCDYTKANDRSMLRKKLKDANLSLRRIYGGLLCAKDDVYAGGTLLRTAVAHNAGDSMEFILSQVGSSATTTPEHDGRTIIDWTEEAAKADPAKADLLSKLKAATD
;
A
#
# COMPACT_ATOMS: atom_id res chain seq x y z
N MET A 1 17.78 56.18 -28.24
CA MET A 1 17.21 54.84 -28.48
C MET A 1 16.74 54.28 -27.14
N SER A 2 15.45 54.41 -26.83
CA SER A 2 14.91 54.18 -25.47
C SER A 2 13.96 52.99 -25.47
N LYS A 3 14.36 51.96 -24.72
CA LYS A 3 13.57 51.06 -23.87
C LYS A 3 12.33 50.38 -24.47
N ARG A 4 12.26 49.05 -24.34
CA ARG A 4 11.22 48.36 -23.54
C ARG A 4 11.42 46.83 -23.56
N THR A 5 12.01 46.35 -22.48
CA THR A 5 11.90 44.99 -21.98
C THR A 5 10.43 44.68 -21.68
N ILE A 6 9.87 43.62 -22.24
CA ILE A 6 8.55 43.08 -21.86
C ILE A 6 8.79 41.66 -21.34
N LEU A 7 8.81 41.52 -20.01
CA LEU A 7 8.74 40.24 -19.31
C LEU A 7 7.26 39.90 -19.13
N LEU A 8 6.77 38.90 -19.87
CA LEU A 8 5.46 38.29 -19.63
C LEU A 8 5.63 37.23 -18.52
N ALA A 9 5.24 37.59 -17.30
CA ALA A 9 5.09 36.65 -16.19
C ALA A 9 3.71 35.98 -16.30
N PHE A 10 3.67 34.71 -16.69
CA PHE A 10 2.44 33.90 -16.72
C PHE A 10 2.33 33.13 -15.39
N CYS A 11 1.71 33.74 -14.38
CA CYS A 11 1.38 33.06 -13.13
C CYS A 11 0.09 32.24 -13.31
N ILE A 12 0.24 30.95 -13.63
CA ILE A 12 -0.86 29.98 -13.52
C ILE A 12 -1.05 29.65 -12.04
N VAL A 13 -2.06 30.24 -11.42
CA VAL A 13 -2.53 29.81 -10.10
C VAL A 13 -3.35 28.55 -10.29
N PHE A 14 -2.71 27.39 -10.14
CA PHE A 14 -3.42 26.11 -10.07
C PHE A 14 -4.06 26.01 -8.69
N ALA A 15 -5.37 26.25 -8.61
CA ALA A 15 -6.13 26.00 -7.40
C ALA A 15 -6.19 24.49 -7.14
N MET A 16 -5.27 23.98 -6.33
CA MET A 16 -5.40 22.64 -5.76
C MET A 16 -6.54 22.65 -4.74
N GLY A 17 -7.69 22.11 -5.13
CA GLY A 17 -8.75 21.79 -4.18
C GLY A 17 -8.22 20.80 -3.16
N THR A 18 -8.19 21.17 -1.88
CA THR A 18 -7.86 20.23 -0.81
C THR A 18 -9.06 19.30 -0.60
N VAL A 19 -8.98 18.09 -1.14
CA VAL A 19 -9.85 16.99 -0.70
C VAL A 19 -9.56 16.79 0.78
N ARG A 20 -10.49 17.20 1.65
CA ARG A 20 -10.43 16.90 3.08
C ARG A 20 -10.75 15.42 3.23
N ALA A 21 -9.72 14.58 3.26
CA ALA A 21 -9.90 13.21 3.71
C ALA A 21 -10.41 13.25 5.16
N ASP A 22 -11.31 12.33 5.49
CA ASP A 22 -11.77 12.15 6.86
C ASP A 22 -10.55 11.78 7.74
N ASP A 23 -10.26 12.60 8.76
CA ASP A 23 -9.10 12.42 9.64
C ASP A 23 -9.09 11.02 10.27
N ASP A 24 -10.26 10.42 10.52
CA ASP A 24 -10.37 9.10 11.10
C ASP A 24 -10.02 8.00 10.11
N LEU A 25 -10.35 8.18 8.82
CA LEU A 25 -9.95 7.24 7.77
C LEU A 25 -8.44 7.28 7.53
N VAL A 26 -7.83 8.47 7.57
CA VAL A 26 -6.37 8.62 7.46
C VAL A 26 -5.69 7.93 8.63
N ARG A 27 -6.13 8.17 9.86
CA ARG A 27 -5.59 7.52 11.07
C ARG A 27 -5.74 6.01 11.03
N LEU A 28 -6.87 5.52 10.53
CA LEU A 28 -7.08 4.09 10.34
C LEU A 28 -6.07 3.52 9.34
N ALA A 29 -5.93 4.14 8.17
CA ALA A 29 -5.01 3.68 7.14
C ALA A 29 -3.57 3.62 7.65
N THR A 30 -3.13 4.69 8.32
CA THR A 30 -1.81 4.75 8.97
C THR A 30 -1.63 3.61 9.96
N ALA A 31 -2.59 3.40 10.88
CA ALA A 31 -2.49 2.33 11.87
C ALA A 31 -2.42 0.93 11.23
N LEU A 32 -3.23 0.66 10.20
CA LEU A 32 -3.19 -0.62 9.49
C LEU A 32 -1.83 -0.85 8.82
N CYS A 33 -1.26 0.19 8.22
CA CYS A 33 0.08 0.13 7.63
C CYS A 33 1.15 -0.11 8.70
N ASP A 34 1.12 0.61 9.81
CA ASP A 34 2.10 0.46 10.89
C ASP A 34 2.07 -0.95 11.49
N TYR A 35 0.88 -1.46 11.79
CA TYR A 35 0.72 -2.83 12.30
C TYR A 35 1.14 -3.88 11.27
N THR A 36 0.92 -3.63 9.98
CA THR A 36 1.40 -4.53 8.91
C THR A 36 2.92 -4.56 8.86
N LYS A 37 3.58 -3.40 8.88
CA LYS A 37 5.05 -3.31 8.88
C LYS A 37 5.66 -3.98 10.09
N ALA A 38 5.04 -3.82 11.26
CA ALA A 38 5.48 -4.43 12.52
C ALA A 38 5.16 -5.94 12.61
N ASN A 39 4.55 -6.53 11.58
CA ASN A 39 4.03 -7.90 11.59
C ASN A 39 3.05 -8.19 12.75
N ASP A 40 2.29 -7.20 13.22
CA ASP A 40 1.38 -7.33 14.34
C ASP A 40 -0.05 -7.69 13.88
N ARG A 41 -0.23 -8.97 13.54
CA ARG A 41 -1.52 -9.54 13.15
C ARG A 41 -2.63 -9.28 14.18
N SER A 42 -2.30 -9.28 15.47
CA SER A 42 -3.28 -9.10 16.54
C SER A 42 -3.85 -7.68 16.55
N MET A 43 -2.97 -6.68 16.41
CA MET A 43 -3.37 -5.27 16.35
C MET A 43 -4.06 -4.92 15.03
N LEU A 44 -3.61 -5.49 13.90
CA LEU A 44 -4.32 -5.42 12.62
C LEU A 44 -5.77 -5.88 12.75
N ARG A 45 -5.98 -7.10 13.28
CA ARG A 45 -7.31 -7.67 13.49
C ARG A 45 -8.14 -6.82 14.43
N LYS A 46 -7.56 -6.39 15.55
CA LYS A 46 -8.23 -5.55 16.54
C LYS A 46 -8.68 -4.24 15.92
N LYS A 47 -7.82 -3.55 15.15
CA LYS A 47 -8.11 -2.26 14.56
C LYS A 47 -9.24 -2.33 13.54
N LEU A 48 -9.26 -3.34 12.68
CA LEU A 48 -10.35 -3.57 11.73
C LEU A 48 -11.68 -3.83 12.45
N LYS A 49 -11.65 -4.64 13.52
CA LYS A 49 -12.82 -4.95 14.34
C LYS A 49 -13.36 -3.70 15.04
N ASP A 50 -12.49 -2.93 15.69
CA ASP A 50 -12.87 -1.73 16.45
C ASP A 50 -13.46 -0.66 15.51
N ALA A 51 -12.98 -0.57 14.26
CA ALA A 51 -13.53 0.30 13.24
C ALA A 51 -14.78 -0.27 12.53
N ASN A 52 -15.18 -1.51 12.81
CA ASN A 52 -16.25 -2.24 12.14
C ASN A 52 -16.13 -2.23 10.60
N LEU A 53 -14.91 -2.43 10.09
CA LEU A 53 -14.62 -2.39 8.65
C LEU A 53 -14.22 -3.75 8.11
N SER A 54 -14.76 -4.06 6.92
CA SER A 54 -14.33 -5.20 6.13
C SER A 54 -13.11 -4.80 5.30
N LEU A 55 -11.96 -5.45 5.55
CA LEU A 55 -10.75 -5.17 4.79
C LEU A 55 -10.96 -5.41 3.28
N ARG A 56 -11.66 -6.49 2.91
CA ARG A 56 -12.02 -6.80 1.51
C ARG A 56 -12.69 -5.64 0.78
N ARG A 57 -13.53 -4.86 1.49
CA ARG A 57 -14.28 -3.74 0.89
C ARG A 57 -13.38 -2.53 0.62
N ILE A 58 -12.37 -2.30 1.46
CA ILE A 58 -11.54 -1.09 1.41
C ILE A 58 -10.17 -1.34 0.79
N TYR A 59 -9.76 -2.60 0.59
CA TYR A 59 -8.40 -3.00 0.24
C TYR A 59 -7.81 -2.24 -0.95
N GLY A 60 -8.54 -2.16 -2.07
CA GLY A 60 -8.03 -1.51 -3.30
C GLY A 60 -7.82 0.01 -3.17
N GLY A 61 -8.51 0.66 -2.23
CA GLY A 61 -8.32 2.09 -1.93
C GLY A 61 -7.36 2.36 -0.79
N LEU A 62 -6.87 1.31 -0.11
CA LEU A 62 -6.00 1.42 1.05
C LEU A 62 -4.54 1.24 0.64
N LEU A 63 -3.83 2.36 0.53
CA LEU A 63 -2.41 2.40 0.19
C LEU A 63 -1.58 2.89 1.37
N CYS A 64 -0.49 2.17 1.64
CA CYS A 64 0.51 2.58 2.61
C CYS A 64 1.48 3.57 2.00
N ALA A 65 1.83 4.58 2.80
CA ALA A 65 2.82 5.58 2.44
C ALA A 65 4.21 4.93 2.33
N LYS A 66 5.05 5.55 1.48
CA LYS A 66 6.47 5.21 1.35
C LYS A 66 7.21 5.39 2.68
N ASP A 67 8.23 4.58 2.87
CA ASP A 67 9.23 4.73 3.94
C ASP A 67 10.64 4.39 3.42
N ASP A 68 11.58 4.12 4.31
CA ASP A 68 12.97 3.78 4.00
C ASP A 68 13.14 2.41 3.34
N VAL A 69 12.18 1.51 3.50
CA VAL A 69 12.22 0.13 2.97
C VAL A 69 11.38 0.01 1.70
N TYR A 70 10.23 0.68 1.66
CA TYR A 70 9.20 0.44 0.67
C TYR A 70 8.69 1.73 0.00
N ALA A 71 8.49 1.68 -1.31
CA ALA A 71 8.04 2.82 -2.13
C ALA A 71 6.56 3.18 -1.95
N GLY A 72 5.80 2.42 -1.16
CA GLY A 72 4.37 2.58 -0.96
C GLY A 72 3.52 1.76 -1.94
N GLY A 73 2.30 1.42 -1.53
CA GLY A 73 1.38 0.56 -2.28
C GLY A 73 0.44 -0.20 -1.35
N THR A 74 -0.11 -1.33 -1.77
CA THR A 74 -1.11 -2.04 -0.95
C THR A 74 -0.51 -2.62 0.35
N LEU A 75 -1.41 -3.04 1.26
CA LEU A 75 -1.00 -3.75 2.48
C LEU A 75 -0.23 -5.04 2.18
N LEU A 76 -0.56 -5.80 1.13
CA LEU A 76 0.18 -7.03 0.82
C LEU A 76 1.63 -6.72 0.42
N ARG A 77 1.86 -5.74 -0.45
CA ARG A 77 3.23 -5.35 -0.82
C ARG A 77 3.99 -4.77 0.37
N THR A 78 3.30 -4.02 1.23
CA THR A 78 3.88 -3.53 2.48
C THR A 78 4.30 -4.70 3.37
N ALA A 79 3.44 -5.70 3.54
CA ALA A 79 3.77 -6.87 4.34
C ALA A 79 5.00 -7.60 3.78
N VAL A 80 5.05 -7.84 2.47
CA VAL A 80 6.20 -8.48 1.82
C VAL A 80 7.46 -7.65 1.94
N ALA A 81 7.41 -6.34 1.69
CA ALA A 81 8.58 -5.46 1.75
C ALA A 81 9.25 -5.49 3.13
N HIS A 82 8.46 -5.59 4.20
CA HIS A 82 8.92 -5.64 5.58
C HIS A 82 9.08 -7.07 6.15
N ASN A 83 9.02 -8.12 5.32
CA ASN A 83 9.08 -9.52 5.75
C ASN A 83 8.02 -9.90 6.82
N ALA A 84 6.84 -9.27 6.77
CA ALA A 84 5.76 -9.44 7.73
C ALA A 84 4.78 -10.56 7.34
N GLY A 85 5.22 -11.80 7.52
CA GLY A 85 4.49 -13.00 7.08
C GLY A 85 3.11 -13.20 7.73
N ASP A 86 3.00 -13.06 9.05
CA ASP A 86 1.73 -13.26 9.76
C ASP A 86 0.68 -12.24 9.35
N SER A 87 1.12 -11.00 9.11
CA SER A 87 0.27 -9.93 8.61
C SER A 87 -0.14 -10.19 7.17
N MET A 88 0.79 -10.61 6.30
CA MET A 88 0.49 -11.00 4.91
C MET A 88 -0.58 -12.10 4.86
N GLU A 89 -0.40 -13.19 5.60
CA GLU A 89 -1.34 -14.31 5.66
C GLU A 89 -2.72 -13.87 6.18
N PHE A 90 -2.73 -13.03 7.23
CA PHE A 90 -3.97 -12.47 7.73
C PHE A 90 -4.66 -11.59 6.68
N ILE A 91 -3.93 -10.69 6.02
CA ILE A 91 -4.49 -9.83 4.97
C ILE A 91 -5.09 -10.69 3.85
N LEU A 92 -4.35 -11.68 3.33
CA LEU A 92 -4.84 -12.62 2.31
C LEU A 92 -6.15 -13.29 2.74
N SER A 93 -6.21 -13.77 3.99
CA SER A 93 -7.43 -14.40 4.54
C SER A 93 -8.63 -13.45 4.57
N GLN A 94 -8.41 -12.14 4.68
CA GLN A 94 -9.47 -11.15 4.72
C GLN A 94 -9.91 -10.70 3.33
N VAL A 95 -8.98 -10.55 2.38
CA VAL A 95 -9.26 -9.96 1.06
C VAL A 95 -9.59 -11.02 -0.01
N GLY A 96 -9.13 -12.25 0.19
CA GLY A 96 -9.29 -13.38 -0.74
C GLY A 96 -8.27 -13.39 -1.89
N SER A 97 -8.27 -14.49 -2.66
CA SER A 97 -7.32 -14.74 -3.74
C SER A 97 -7.36 -13.72 -4.88
N SER A 98 -8.47 -12.99 -5.06
CA SER A 98 -8.53 -11.92 -6.07
C SER A 98 -7.46 -10.83 -5.86
N ALA A 99 -6.99 -10.64 -4.63
CA ALA A 99 -5.91 -9.69 -4.36
C ALA A 99 -4.54 -10.18 -4.86
N THR A 100 -4.35 -11.48 -5.11
CA THR A 100 -3.09 -12.01 -5.64
C THR A 100 -2.98 -11.87 -7.15
N THR A 101 -4.11 -11.80 -7.84
CA THR A 101 -4.19 -11.73 -9.32
C THR A 101 -4.47 -10.34 -9.85
N THR A 102 -4.83 -9.38 -8.99
CA THR A 102 -5.10 -7.99 -9.38
C THR A 102 -3.78 -7.22 -9.52
N PRO A 103 -3.46 -6.65 -10.69
CA PRO A 103 -2.31 -5.77 -10.85
C PRO A 103 -2.46 -4.46 -10.06
N GLU A 104 -1.37 -3.97 -9.48
CA GLU A 104 -1.34 -2.62 -8.89
C GLU A 104 -0.96 -1.56 -9.93
N HIS A 105 -0.73 -0.32 -9.46
CA HIS A 105 -0.45 0.86 -10.29
C HIS A 105 0.75 0.72 -11.24
N ASP A 106 1.69 -0.19 -10.97
CA ASP A 106 2.84 -0.50 -11.81
C ASP A 106 2.60 -1.67 -12.78
N GLY A 107 1.36 -2.15 -12.88
CA GLY A 107 0.95 -3.23 -13.77
C GLY A 107 1.38 -4.63 -13.31
N ARG A 108 1.98 -4.77 -12.12
CA ARG A 108 2.42 -6.06 -11.57
C ARG A 108 1.43 -6.59 -10.54
N THR A 109 1.19 -7.89 -10.54
CA THR A 109 0.52 -8.55 -9.41
C THR A 109 1.42 -8.56 -8.17
N ILE A 110 0.88 -8.91 -7.00
CA ILE A 110 1.71 -9.13 -5.81
C ILE A 110 2.70 -10.29 -6.02
N ILE A 111 2.33 -11.31 -6.80
CA ILE A 111 3.21 -12.44 -7.08
C ILE A 111 4.38 -11.98 -7.92
N ASP A 112 4.14 -11.35 -9.08
CA ASP A 112 5.20 -10.87 -9.98
C ASP A 112 6.13 -9.88 -9.25
N TRP A 113 5.53 -8.99 -8.44
CA TRP A 113 6.30 -8.03 -7.65
C TRP A 113 7.19 -8.73 -6.61
N THR A 114 6.65 -9.74 -5.92
CA THR A 114 7.38 -10.49 -4.88
C THR A 114 8.45 -11.38 -5.47
N GLU A 115 8.26 -11.93 -6.68
CA GLU A 115 9.29 -12.67 -7.40
C GLU A 115 10.54 -11.82 -7.64
N GLU A 116 10.37 -10.59 -8.14
CA GLU A 116 11.49 -9.67 -8.32
C GLU A 116 12.10 -9.25 -6.98
N ALA A 117 11.27 -8.98 -5.97
CA ALA A 117 11.75 -8.63 -4.63
C ALA A 117 12.57 -9.77 -3.99
N ALA A 118 12.19 -11.03 -4.23
CA ALA A 118 12.89 -12.21 -3.70
C ALA A 118 14.25 -12.46 -4.36
N LYS A 119 14.47 -11.98 -5.59
CA LYS A 119 15.80 -12.00 -6.23
C LYS A 119 16.78 -11.08 -5.51
N ALA A 120 16.30 -9.94 -4.99
CA ALA A 120 17.10 -8.99 -4.24
C ALA A 120 17.25 -9.38 -2.76
N ASP A 121 16.20 -9.95 -2.16
CA ASP A 121 16.18 -10.40 -0.78
C ASP A 121 15.59 -11.82 -0.69
N PRO A 122 16.45 -12.85 -0.59
CA PRO A 122 16.02 -14.25 -0.48
C PRO A 122 15.11 -14.55 0.72
N ALA A 123 15.08 -13.71 1.76
CA ALA A 123 14.17 -13.89 2.89
C ALA A 123 12.69 -13.86 2.46
N LYS A 124 12.38 -13.24 1.32
CA LYS A 124 11.02 -13.16 0.77
C LYS A 124 10.57 -14.43 0.05
N ALA A 125 11.43 -15.44 -0.10
CA ALA A 125 11.11 -16.67 -0.80
C ALA A 125 9.97 -17.47 -0.14
N ASP A 126 9.90 -17.48 1.19
CA ASP A 126 8.78 -18.11 1.94
C ASP A 126 7.45 -17.39 1.68
N LEU A 127 7.48 -16.05 1.64
CA LEU A 127 6.30 -15.25 1.37
C LEU A 127 5.78 -15.48 -0.06
N LEU A 128 6.71 -15.57 -1.02
CA LEU A 128 6.38 -15.88 -2.40
C LEU A 128 5.67 -17.24 -2.55
N SER A 129 6.17 -18.27 -1.87
CA SER A 129 5.57 -19.62 -1.95
C SER A 129 4.13 -19.61 -1.41
N LYS A 130 3.91 -18.92 -0.29
CA LYS A 130 2.58 -18.73 0.33
C LYS A 130 1.62 -17.95 -0.56
N LEU A 131 2.09 -16.88 -1.22
CA LEU A 131 1.28 -16.10 -2.16
C LEU A 131 0.82 -16.92 -3.36
N LYS A 132 1.71 -17.76 -3.91
CA LYS A 132 1.37 -18.68 -4.99
C LYS A 132 0.32 -19.70 -4.54
N ALA A 133 0.50 -20.30 -3.37
CA ALA A 133 -0.45 -21.26 -2.81
C ALA A 133 -1.83 -20.66 -2.50
N ALA A 134 -1.90 -19.35 -2.21
CA ALA A 134 -3.16 -18.66 -1.94
C ALA A 134 -3.97 -18.28 -3.19
N THR A 135 -3.45 -18.59 -4.38
CA THR A 135 -4.08 -18.25 -5.67
C THR A 135 -4.93 -19.40 -6.24
N ASP A 136 -4.67 -20.63 -5.79
CA ASP A 136 -5.40 -21.86 -6.12
C ASP A 136 -6.71 -21.99 -5.32
#